data_AF-A0A9X0D9V1-F1
#
_entry.id   AF-A0A9X0D9V1-F1
#
_cell.length_a   1.000
_cell.length_b   1.000
_cell.length_c   1.000
_cell.angle_alpha   90.00
_cell.angle_beta   90.00
_cell.angle_gamma   90.00
#
_symmetry.space_group_name_H-M   'P 1'
#
loop_
_entity.id
_entity.type
_entity.pdbx_description
1 polymer ?
#
loop_
_entity_poly.entity_id
_entity_poly.type
_entity_poly.pdbx_seq_one_letter_code
_entity_poly.pdbx_strand_id
1 'polypeptide(L)'
;MSDVRPGTLENTKSVLVNIGTGYYVEKSLKEGEEYFGRKVGLVTKQLELLQPKLVEKHKLRQAVQDMLTAKVQAQMQAQLGGIPTKT
;
A
#
# COMPACT_ATOMS: atom_id res chain seq x y z
N MET A 1 21.05 9.75 -24.41
CA MET A 1 20.73 11.11 -23.93
C MET A 1 19.73 11.67 -24.92
N SER A 2 18.45 11.72 -24.58
CA SER A 2 17.38 12.11 -25.52
C SER A 2 17.35 13.63 -25.66
N ASP A 3 17.71 14.12 -26.85
CA ASP A 3 17.65 15.54 -27.23
C ASP A 3 16.20 16.06 -27.16
N VAL A 4 15.99 17.12 -26.37
CA VAL A 4 14.74 17.87 -26.34
C VAL A 4 14.66 18.72 -27.61
N ARG A 5 13.60 18.54 -28.41
CA ARG A 5 13.34 19.39 -29.57
C ARG A 5 12.45 20.57 -29.21
N PRO A 6 12.71 21.78 -29.74
CA PRO A 6 11.82 22.91 -29.56
C PRO A 6 10.52 22.69 -30.34
N GLY A 7 9.40 23.13 -29.76
CA GLY A 7 8.08 23.06 -30.36
C GLY A 7 7.16 24.12 -29.76
N THR A 8 6.11 24.49 -30.50
CA THR A 8 5.09 25.45 -30.07
C THR A 8 3.78 24.75 -29.79
N LEU A 9 3.06 25.21 -28.77
CA LEU A 9 1.74 24.67 -28.43
C LEU A 9 0.69 25.26 -29.39
N GLU A 10 0.04 24.40 -30.16
CA GLU A 10 -1.06 24.81 -31.05
C GLU A 10 -2.39 24.91 -30.30
N ASN A 11 -2.68 23.96 -29.41
CA ASN A 11 -3.92 23.92 -28.64
C ASN A 11 -3.61 23.81 -27.14
N THR A 12 -4.08 24.79 -26.38
CA THR A 12 -3.92 24.87 -24.93
C THR A 12 -5.23 24.66 -24.17
N LYS A 13 -6.33 24.30 -24.86
CA LYS A 13 -7.68 24.20 -24.28
C LYS A 13 -8.13 22.76 -23.99
N SER A 14 -7.55 21.79 -24.69
CA SER A 14 -7.86 20.38 -24.51
C SER A 14 -6.61 19.54 -24.30
N VAL A 15 -6.80 18.39 -23.65
CA VAL A 15 -5.77 17.42 -23.32
C VAL A 15 -6.25 16.02 -23.64
N LEU A 16 -5.32 15.15 -24.03
CA LEU A 16 -5.60 13.74 -24.24
C LEU A 16 -5.52 13.00 -22.90
N VAL A 17 -6.59 12.34 -22.48
CA VAL A 17 -6.68 11.64 -21.20
C VAL A 17 -6.81 10.13 -21.41
N ASN A 18 -5.93 9.35 -20.77
CA ASN A 18 -6.02 7.89 -20.78
C ASN A 18 -7.15 7.40 -19.86
N ILE A 19 -8.05 6.59 -20.43
CA ILE A 19 -9.21 6.04 -19.73
C ILE A 19 -9.06 4.56 -19.35
N GLY A 20 -7.98 3.90 -19.74
CA GLY A 20 -7.73 2.47 -19.53
C GLY A 20 -7.70 1.70 -20.86
N THR A 21 -7.28 0.42 -20.79
CA THR A 21 -7.27 -0.54 -21.91
C THR A 21 -6.61 -0.05 -23.21
N GLY A 22 -5.74 0.96 -23.14
CA GLY A 22 -5.04 1.56 -24.28
C GLY A 22 -5.80 2.70 -24.98
N TYR A 23 -6.98 3.11 -24.47
CA TYR A 23 -7.79 4.17 -25.08
C TYR A 23 -7.53 5.53 -24.45
N TYR A 24 -7.63 6.55 -25.31
CA TYR A 24 -7.47 7.96 -24.97
C TYR A 24 -8.67 8.75 -25.47
N VAL A 25 -9.07 9.75 -24.69
CA VAL A 25 -10.17 10.66 -25.02
C VAL A 25 -9.67 12.09 -24.89
N GLU A 26 -9.95 12.92 -25.88
CA GLU A 26 -9.72 14.35 -25.79
C GLU A 26 -10.75 14.98 -24.83
N LYS A 27 -10.27 15.75 -23.86
CA LYS A 27 -11.08 16.42 -22.85
C LYS A 27 -10.70 17.87 -22.76
N SER A 28 -11.63 18.73 -22.36
CA SER A 28 -11.26 20.09 -21.95
C SER A 28 -10.34 20.04 -20.72
N LEU A 29 -9.56 21.10 -20.49
CA LEU A 29 -8.71 21.20 -19.29
C LEU A 29 -9.50 20.95 -18.00
N LYS A 30 -10.67 21.58 -17.87
CA LYS A 30 -11.53 21.44 -16.68
C LYS A 30 -11.98 19.99 -16.47
N GLU A 31 -12.45 19.31 -17.52
CA GLU A 31 -12.84 17.90 -17.41
C GLU A 31 -11.66 16.98 -17.12
N GLY A 32 -10.46 17.33 -17.61
CA GLY A 32 -9.21 16.64 -17.30
C GLY A 32 -8.88 16.73 -15.82
N GLU A 33 -8.90 17.95 -15.26
CA GLU A 33 -8.68 18.20 -13.83
C GLU A 33 -9.70 17.44 -12.96
N GLU A 34 -10.98 17.51 -13.30
CA GLU A 34 -12.04 16.77 -12.58
C GLU A 34 -11.85 15.24 -12.69
N TYR A 35 -11.42 14.74 -13.84
CA TYR A 35 -11.15 13.32 -14.04
C TYR A 35 -10.00 12.83 -13.16
N PHE A 36 -8.88 13.55 -13.14
CA PHE A 36 -7.74 13.20 -12.29
C PHE A 36 -8.06 13.41 -10.81
N GLY A 37 -8.82 14.45 -10.46
CA GLY A 37 -9.32 14.67 -9.10
C GLY A 37 -10.16 13.50 -8.58
N ARG A 38 -11.06 12.96 -9.42
CA ARG A 38 -11.81 11.74 -9.07
C ARG A 38 -10.91 10.52 -8.88
N LYS A 39 -9.87 10.35 -9.71
CA LYS A 39 -8.91 9.24 -9.54
C LYS A 39 -8.11 9.36 -8.25
N VAL A 40 -7.64 10.57 -7.92
CA VAL A 40 -6.98 10.84 -6.64
C VAL A 40 -7.93 10.51 -5.49
N GLY A 41 -9.17 10.99 -5.52
CA GLY A 41 -10.17 10.69 -4.49
C GLY A 41 -10.46 9.19 -4.33
N LEU A 42 -10.49 8.45 -5.43
CA LEU A 42 -10.66 6.99 -5.41
C LEU A 42 -9.49 6.32 -4.68
N VAL A 43 -8.24 6.65 -5.04
CA VAL A 43 -7.05 6.09 -4.39
C VAL A 43 -6.98 6.47 -2.91
N THR A 44 -7.28 7.73 -2.57
CA THR A 44 -7.33 8.19 -1.18
C THR A 44 -8.34 7.39 -0.37
N LYS A 45 -9.58 7.23 -0.87
CA LYS A 45 -10.61 6.43 -0.19
C LYS A 45 -10.19 4.97 -0.02
N GLN A 46 -9.52 4.39 -1.01
CA GLN A 46 -8.99 3.03 -0.91
C GLN A 46 -7.91 2.92 0.17
N LEU A 47 -7.02 3.91 0.29
CA LEU A 47 -6.00 3.97 1.33
C LEU A 47 -6.63 4.09 2.73
N GLU A 48 -7.62 4.96 2.90
CA GLU A 48 -8.35 5.14 4.16
C GLU A 48 -9.02 3.84 4.62
N LEU A 49 -9.58 3.06 3.69
CA LEU A 49 -10.17 1.75 3.99
C LEU A 49 -9.12 0.66 4.29
N LEU A 50 -7.92 0.78 3.71
CA LEU A 50 -6.86 -0.22 3.86
C LEU A 50 -6.07 -0.04 5.16
N GLN A 51 -5.85 1.21 5.59
CA GLN A 51 -5.06 1.54 6.78
C GLN A 51 -5.51 0.81 8.06
N PRO A 52 -6.80 0.79 8.46
CA PRO A 52 -7.23 0.08 9.67
C PRO A 52 -7.04 -1.43 9.55
N LYS A 53 -7.30 -2.01 8.37
CA LYS A 53 -7.09 -3.45 8.10
C LYS A 53 -5.62 -3.85 8.25
N LEU A 54 -4.71 -2.97 7.81
CA LEU A 54 -3.27 -3.19 7.96
C LEU A 54 -2.85 -3.17 9.43
N VAL A 55 -3.34 -2.19 10.20
CA VAL A 55 -3.08 -2.09 11.64
C VAL A 55 -3.60 -3.30 12.39
N GLU A 56 -4.82 -3.75 12.11
CA GLU A 56 -5.42 -4.94 12.70
C GLU A 56 -4.59 -6.20 12.39
N LYS A 57 -4.22 -6.39 11.11
CA LYS A 57 -3.39 -7.53 10.70
C LYS A 57 -2.00 -7.50 11.36
N HIS A 58 -1.44 -6.31 11.55
CA HIS A 58 -0.16 -6.14 12.24
C HIS A 58 -0.27 -6.51 13.73
N LYS A 59 -1.32 -6.04 14.43
CA LYS A 59 -1.57 -6.39 15.84
C LYS A 59 -1.78 -7.89 16.03
N LEU A 60 -2.57 -8.52 15.16
CA LEU A 60 -2.77 -9.97 15.16
C LEU A 60 -1.44 -10.72 15.04
N ARG A 61 -0.61 -10.32 14.05
CA ARG A 61 0.70 -10.93 13.85
C ARG A 61 1.59 -10.79 15.09
N GLN A 62 1.61 -9.61 15.72
CA GLN A 62 2.40 -9.38 16.92
C GLN A 62 1.93 -10.28 18.07
N ALA A 63 0.62 -10.37 18.32
CA ALA A 63 0.07 -11.23 19.36
C ALA A 63 0.43 -12.72 19.16
N VAL A 64 0.43 -13.20 17.91
CA VAL A 64 0.86 -14.57 17.58
C VAL A 64 2.36 -14.76 17.83
N GLN A 65 3.19 -13.78 17.48
CA GLN A 65 4.63 -13.80 17.72
C GLN A 65 4.96 -13.80 19.22
N ASP A 66 4.25 -13.00 20.00
CA ASP A 66 4.43 -12.91 21.46
C ASP A 66 4.03 -14.24 22.11
N MET A 67 2.90 -14.83 21.70
CA MET A 67 2.46 -16.14 22.17
C MET A 67 3.45 -17.26 21.82
N LEU A 68 4.00 -17.24 20.60
CA LEU A 68 5.00 -18.21 20.19
C LEU A 68 6.26 -18.08 21.05
N THR A 69 6.74 -16.86 21.27
CA THR A 69 7.92 -16.57 22.09
C THR A 69 7.71 -17.04 23.53
N ALA A 70 6.55 -16.75 24.12
CA ALA A 70 6.20 -17.19 25.47
C ALA A 70 6.18 -18.73 25.59
N LYS A 71 5.60 -19.44 24.61
CA LYS A 71 5.57 -20.90 24.58
C LYS A 71 6.97 -21.50 24.47
N VAL A 72 7.82 -20.94 23.61
CA VAL A 72 9.22 -21.39 23.46
C VAL A 72 10.00 -21.19 24.75
N GLN A 73 9.85 -20.03 25.42
CA GLN A 73 10.49 -19.76 26.70
C GLN A 73 10.03 -20.71 27.80
N ALA A 74 8.72 -20.94 27.93
CA ALA A 74 8.17 -21.89 28.90
C ALA A 74 8.67 -23.32 28.67
N GLN A 75 8.77 -23.75 27.40
CA GLN A 75 9.29 -25.07 27.05
C GLN A 75 10.80 -25.22 27.37
N MET A 76 11.61 -24.17 27.14
CA MET A 76 13.03 -24.18 27.52
C MET A 76 13.23 -24.27 29.04
N GLN A 77 12.42 -23.53 29.81
CA GLN A 77 12.47 -23.59 31.28
C GLN A 77 12.06 -24.97 31.82
N ALA A 78 11.05 -25.60 31.22
CA ALA A 78 10.62 -26.95 31.59
C ALA A 78 11.67 -28.04 31.29
N GLN A 79 12.49 -27.87 30.24
CA GLN A 79 13.58 -28.80 29.92
C GLN A 79 14.80 -28.64 30.84
N LEU A 80 15.06 -27.44 31.37
CA LEU A 80 16.18 -27.18 32.28
C LEU A 80 15.87 -27.53 33.75
N GLY A 81 14.59 -27.59 34.14
CA GLY A 81 14.16 -28.00 35.49
C GLY A 81 14.08 -29.51 35.73
N GLY A 82 14.38 -30.33 34.71
CA GLY A 82 14.18 -31.78 34.72
C GLY A 82 15.41 -32.64 35.01
N ILE A 83 16.52 -32.08 35.52
CA ILE A 83 17.68 -32.89 35.95
C ILE A 83 17.46 -33.27 37.43
N PRO A 84 17.03 -34.50 37.76
CA PRO A 84 16.99 -34.95 39.14
C PRO A 84 18.42 -35.08 39.66
N THR A 85 18.81 -34.19 40.56
CA THR A 85 19.96 -34.39 41.44
C THR A 85 19.65 -35.54 42.39
N LYS A 86 19.93 -36.78 41.97
CA LYS A 86 20.00 -37.93 42.86
C LYS A 86 21.44 -38.11 43.35
N THR A 87 21.57 -38.06 44.68
CA THR A 87 22.59 -38.68 45.58
C THR A 87 24.04 -38.32 45.36
#